data_AF-A0A0U4NFV1-F1
#
_entry.id   AF-A0A0U4NFV1-F1
#
_cell.length_a   1.000
_cell.length_b   1.000
_cell.length_c   1.000
_cell.angle_alpha   90.00
_cell.angle_beta   90.00
_cell.angle_gamma   90.00
#
_symmetry.space_group_name_H-M   'P 1'
#
loop_
_entity.id
_entity.type
_entity.pdbx_description
1 polymer ?
#
loop_
_entity_poly.entity_id
_entity_poly.type
_entity_poly.pdbx_seq_one_letter_code
_entity_poly.pdbx_strand_id
1 'polypeptide(L)'
;MSNKLDDCKQLTMPRRDFIYLCIILVIILISVCSFFFGGSTRAGESLNFGATLVSIILAVLAIVITLIDIGGQKNNVLDLKESVEKINKALSQSQLLIESTKEQVFEINSLKEQLLGRIEESIKFQEEIKEMIRGSEGEEIDKEAILKALEEREKQKQENVFIEASNMYQNNNAITEMIESVIKESYAIGQEFTFKDLREKLDEKYIKLSSSVLVFTMKKLEKMGVLSRITSANSGAVRFQRNPSLFD
;
A
#
# COMPACT_ATOMS: atom_id res chain seq x y z
N MET A 1 -24.66 -48.83 2.62
CA MET A 1 -23.29 -48.78 3.16
C MET A 1 -23.06 -47.36 3.68
N SER A 2 -23.29 -47.15 4.98
CA SER A 2 -23.22 -45.85 5.62
C SER A 2 -21.87 -45.74 6.33
N ASN A 3 -21.02 -44.81 5.88
CA ASN A 3 -19.72 -44.54 6.47
C ASN A 3 -19.93 -43.82 7.81
N LYS A 4 -19.84 -44.59 8.90
CA LYS A 4 -19.67 -44.10 10.27
C LYS A 4 -18.17 -44.19 10.58
N LEU A 5 -17.45 -43.09 10.39
CA LEU A 5 -16.05 -42.96 10.84
C LEU A 5 -15.73 -41.49 11.12
N ASP A 6 -16.59 -40.84 11.90
CA ASP A 6 -16.29 -39.60 12.58
C ASP A 6 -16.60 -39.81 14.06
N ASP A 7 -15.54 -40.04 14.85
CA ASP A 7 -15.41 -39.63 16.26
C ASP A 7 -14.10 -40.21 16.85
N CYS A 8 -12.95 -39.75 16.36
CA CYS A 8 -11.73 -39.81 17.15
C CYS A 8 -11.73 -38.62 18.11
N LYS A 9 -12.51 -38.76 19.18
CA LYS A 9 -12.66 -37.80 20.27
C LYS A 9 -11.27 -37.59 20.90
N GLN A 10 -10.64 -36.47 20.60
CA GLN A 10 -9.42 -36.05 21.29
C GLN A 10 -9.75 -35.94 22.78
N LEU A 11 -9.22 -36.89 23.57
CA LEU A 11 -9.43 -36.95 25.01
C LEU A 11 -8.52 -35.90 25.66
N THR A 12 -8.91 -34.62 25.57
CA THR A 12 -8.28 -33.57 26.35
C THR A 12 -8.70 -33.76 27.81
N MET A 13 -7.88 -34.44 28.61
CA MET A 13 -8.12 -34.53 30.05
C MET A 13 -8.18 -33.10 30.63
N PRO A 14 -9.24 -32.72 31.35
CA PRO A 14 -9.32 -31.42 31.97
C PRO A 14 -8.17 -31.28 32.98
N ARG A 15 -7.52 -30.11 33.02
CA ARG A 15 -6.29 -29.86 33.80
C ARG A 15 -6.35 -30.32 35.27
N ARG A 16 -7.55 -30.39 35.86
CA ARG A 16 -7.79 -30.88 37.22
C ARG A 16 -7.53 -32.39 37.36
N ASP A 17 -7.99 -33.19 36.39
CA ASP A 17 -7.84 -34.64 36.41
C ASP A 17 -6.38 -35.06 36.23
N PHE A 18 -5.62 -34.28 35.44
CA PHE A 18 -4.17 -34.48 35.32
C PHE A 18 -3.44 -34.24 36.65
N ILE A 19 -3.82 -33.19 37.38
CA ILE A 19 -3.25 -32.89 38.71
C ILE A 19 -3.58 -34.02 39.70
N TYR A 20 -4.84 -34.50 39.72
CA TYR A 20 -5.23 -35.62 40.58
C TYR A 20 -4.50 -36.91 40.23
N LEU A 21 -4.31 -37.21 38.94
CA LEU A 21 -3.57 -38.36 38.47
C LEU A 21 -2.10 -38.29 38.89
N CYS A 22 -1.45 -37.12 38.77
CA CYS A 22 -0.08 -36.91 39.26
C CYS A 22 0.03 -37.13 40.77
N ILE A 23 -0.91 -36.62 41.57
CA ILE A 23 -0.89 -36.79 43.03
C ILE A 23 -1.04 -38.27 43.41
N ILE A 24 -1.98 -38.99 42.77
CA ILE A 24 -2.20 -40.42 43.02
C ILE A 24 -0.94 -41.23 42.63
N LEU A 25 -0.31 -40.90 41.51
CA LEU A 25 0.91 -41.56 41.05
C LEU A 25 2.07 -41.35 42.04
N VAL A 26 2.24 -40.13 42.57
CA VAL A 26 3.24 -39.82 43.61
C VAL A 26 2.99 -40.63 44.89
N ILE A 27 1.73 -40.73 45.34
CA ILE A 27 1.37 -41.53 46.52
C ILE A 27 1.72 -43.01 46.32
N ILE A 28 1.41 -43.56 45.15
CA ILE A 28 1.75 -44.96 44.81
C ILE A 28 3.27 -45.16 44.80
N LEU A 29 4.02 -44.25 44.19
CA LEU A 29 5.49 -44.29 44.18
C LEU A 29 6.07 -44.28 45.59
N ILE A 30 5.58 -43.40 46.47
CA ILE A 30 6.03 -43.33 47.86
C ILE A 30 5.73 -44.63 48.60
N SER A 31 4.55 -45.22 48.41
CA SER A 31 4.18 -46.51 49.01
C SER A 31 5.07 -47.66 48.53
N VAL A 32 5.34 -47.75 47.22
CA VAL A 32 6.21 -48.80 46.66
C VAL A 32 7.65 -48.64 47.14
N CYS A 33 8.18 -47.42 47.15
CA CYS A 33 9.51 -47.14 47.68
C CYS A 33 9.60 -47.46 49.17
N SER A 34 8.60 -47.09 49.97
CA SER A 34 8.56 -47.39 51.41
C SER A 34 8.55 -48.91 51.66
N PHE A 35 7.77 -49.67 50.90
CA PHE A 35 7.70 -51.13 51.01
C PHE A 35 9.03 -51.81 50.66
N PHE A 36 9.70 -51.37 49.57
CA PHE A 36 10.96 -51.98 49.12
C PHE A 36 12.18 -51.57 49.97
N PHE A 37 12.21 -50.34 50.46
CA PHE A 37 13.39 -49.76 51.10
C PHE A 37 13.29 -49.61 52.62
N GLY A 38 12.10 -49.78 53.21
CA GLY A 38 11.85 -49.57 54.65
C GLY A 38 12.66 -50.45 55.60
N GLY A 39 13.23 -51.57 55.11
CA GLY A 39 14.08 -52.47 55.90
C GLY A 39 15.59 -52.22 55.80
N SER A 40 16.06 -51.31 54.94
CA SER A 40 17.49 -51.13 54.64
C SER A 40 17.99 -49.75 55.07
N THR A 41 18.92 -49.71 56.04
CA THR A 41 19.58 -48.49 56.53
C THR A 41 20.31 -47.72 55.41
N ARG A 42 20.78 -48.42 54.38
CA ARG A 42 21.53 -47.85 53.23
C ARG A 42 20.63 -47.12 52.22
N ALA A 43 19.32 -47.31 52.30
CA ALA A 43 18.36 -46.68 51.41
C ALA A 43 18.18 -45.18 51.71
N GLY A 44 18.19 -44.81 53.00
CA GLY A 44 18.09 -43.40 53.42
C GLY A 44 19.28 -42.57 52.95
N GLU A 45 20.49 -43.12 53.04
CA GLU A 45 21.72 -42.48 52.55
C GLU A 45 21.69 -42.26 51.03
N SER A 46 21.28 -43.28 50.28
CA SER A 46 21.18 -43.22 48.81
C SER A 46 20.09 -42.25 48.36
N LEU A 47 18.97 -42.18 49.09
CA LEU A 47 17.88 -41.25 48.80
C LEU A 47 18.28 -39.80 49.08
N ASN A 48 18.99 -39.54 50.18
CA ASN A 48 19.50 -38.20 50.50
C ASN A 48 20.53 -37.73 49.46
N PHE A 49 21.41 -38.62 49.00
CA PHE A 49 22.34 -38.34 47.90
C PHE A 49 21.61 -38.09 46.57
N GLY A 50 20.59 -38.89 46.25
CA GLY A 50 19.75 -38.66 45.06
C GLY A 50 19.02 -37.32 45.12
N ALA A 51 18.46 -36.96 46.28
CA ALA A 51 17.75 -35.70 46.47
C ALA A 51 18.67 -34.48 46.30
N THR A 52 19.90 -34.55 46.83
CA THR A 52 20.91 -33.49 46.63
C THR A 52 21.34 -33.37 45.17
N LEU A 53 21.52 -34.49 44.46
CA LEU A 53 21.86 -34.49 43.04
C LEU A 53 20.73 -33.91 42.16
N VAL A 54 19.47 -34.26 42.45
CA VAL A 54 18.30 -33.69 41.76
C VAL A 54 18.18 -32.18 42.03
N SER A 55 18.46 -31.73 43.26
CA SER A 55 18.47 -30.30 43.63
C SER A 55 19.48 -29.51 42.81
N ILE A 56 20.70 -30.04 42.62
CA ILE A 56 21.74 -29.43 41.78
C ILE A 56 21.26 -29.33 40.33
N ILE A 57 20.66 -30.40 39.78
CA ILE A 57 20.16 -30.41 38.40
C ILE A 57 19.03 -29.38 38.22
N LEU A 58 18.10 -29.29 39.17
CA LEU A 58 17.02 -28.30 39.12
C LEU A 58 17.54 -26.86 39.19
N ALA A 59 18.57 -26.60 40.01
CA ALA A 59 19.21 -25.29 40.07
C ALA A 59 19.86 -24.91 38.73
N VAL A 60 20.53 -25.85 38.06
CA VAL A 60 21.10 -25.62 36.72
C VAL A 60 20.01 -25.36 35.69
N LEU A 61 18.92 -26.15 35.69
CA LEU A 61 17.78 -25.93 34.79
C LEU A 61 17.14 -24.55 34.98
N ALA A 62 17.02 -24.07 36.22
CA ALA A 62 16.49 -22.75 36.49
C ALA A 62 17.34 -21.64 35.84
N ILE A 63 18.67 -21.75 35.91
CA ILE A 63 19.59 -20.82 35.25
C ILE A 63 19.46 -20.90 33.72
N VAL A 64 19.32 -22.10 33.16
CA VAL A 64 19.18 -22.26 31.70
C VAL A 64 17.87 -21.63 31.20
N ILE A 65 16.76 -21.84 31.90
CA ILE A 65 15.46 -21.26 31.51
C ILE A 65 15.50 -19.73 31.54
N THR A 66 16.11 -19.13 32.56
CA THR A 66 16.22 -17.65 32.62
C THR A 66 17.10 -17.10 31.50
N LEU A 67 18.18 -17.81 31.13
CA LEU A 67 19.02 -17.40 29.98
C LEU A 67 18.26 -17.47 28.65
N ILE A 68 17.46 -18.51 28.44
CA ILE A 68 16.62 -18.64 27.23
C ILE A 68 15.59 -17.51 27.17
N ASP A 69 14.93 -17.19 28.29
CA ASP A 69 13.92 -16.13 28.37
C ASP A 69 14.52 -14.74 28.11
N ILE A 70 15.67 -14.42 28.71
CA ILE A 70 16.39 -13.15 28.47
C ILE A 70 16.86 -13.05 27.00
N GLY A 71 17.29 -14.17 26.41
CA GLY A 71 17.66 -14.24 24.99
C GLY A 71 16.48 -14.01 24.04
N GLY A 72 15.31 -14.58 24.37
CA GLY A 72 14.07 -14.43 23.60
C GLY A 72 13.55 -12.99 23.56
N GLN A 73 13.65 -12.25 24.67
CA GLN A 73 13.20 -10.85 24.74
C GLN A 73 13.99 -9.91 23.83
N LYS A 74 15.29 -10.15 23.60
CA LYS A 74 16.13 -9.28 22.75
C LYS A 74 15.65 -9.23 21.30
N ASN A 75 15.14 -10.35 20.76
CA ASN A 75 14.64 -10.39 19.38
C ASN A 75 13.35 -9.56 19.24
N ASN A 76 12.44 -9.63 20.22
CA ASN A 76 11.21 -8.84 20.21
C ASN A 76 11.48 -7.32 20.25
N VAL A 77 12.52 -6.88 20.96
CA VAL A 77 12.90 -5.45 21.01
C VAL A 77 13.45 -4.97 19.66
N LEU A 78 14.20 -5.82 18.95
CA LEU A 78 14.68 -5.52 17.60
C LEU A 78 13.53 -5.40 16.60
N ASP A 79 12.60 -6.36 16.60
CA ASP A 79 11.43 -6.34 15.73
C ASP A 79 10.53 -5.12 16.00
N LEU A 80 10.40 -4.73 17.26
CA LEU A 80 9.64 -3.55 17.65
C LEU A 80 10.30 -2.26 17.15
N LYS A 81 11.64 -2.18 17.22
CA LYS A 81 12.39 -1.05 16.68
C LYS A 81 12.24 -0.94 15.15
N GLU A 82 12.31 -2.06 14.44
CA GLU A 82 12.10 -2.08 12.98
C GLU A 82 10.66 -1.68 12.62
N SER A 83 9.68 -2.15 13.39
CA SER A 83 8.27 -1.80 13.20
C SER A 83 8.02 -0.31 13.40
N VAL A 84 8.62 0.30 14.43
CA VAL A 84 8.56 1.75 14.67
C VAL A 84 9.21 2.52 13.52
N GLU A 85 10.34 2.05 12.99
CA GLU A 85 10.99 2.69 11.85
C GLU A 85 10.12 2.63 10.58
N LYS A 86 9.48 1.48 10.31
CA LYS A 86 8.52 1.33 9.20
C LYS A 86 7.32 2.27 9.35
N ILE A 87 6.78 2.39 10.56
CA ILE A 87 5.67 3.30 10.85
C ILE A 87 6.09 4.76 10.60
N ASN A 88 7.28 5.16 11.07
CA ASN A 88 7.78 6.52 10.84
C ASN A 88 7.96 6.82 9.35
N LYS A 89 8.51 5.89 8.57
CA LYS A 89 8.62 6.05 7.11
C LYS A 89 7.27 6.21 6.43
N ALA A 90 6.28 5.39 6.80
CA ALA A 90 4.92 5.48 6.29
C ALA A 90 4.25 6.82 6.67
N LEU A 91 4.51 7.33 7.87
CA LEU A 91 4.00 8.63 8.32
C LEU A 91 4.59 9.79 7.51
N SER A 92 5.91 9.76 7.27
CA SER A 92 6.57 10.77 6.43
C SER A 92 6.06 10.76 4.99
N GLN A 93 5.87 9.58 4.40
CA GLN A 93 5.25 9.45 3.07
C GLN A 93 3.83 9.99 3.05
N SER A 94 3.04 9.73 4.10
CA SER A 94 1.68 10.25 4.22
C SER A 94 1.65 11.78 4.32
N GLN A 95 2.60 12.39 5.02
CA GLN A 95 2.73 13.86 5.08
C GLN A 95 3.03 14.47 3.71
N LEU A 96 3.96 13.87 2.95
CA LEU A 96 4.25 14.31 1.57
C LEU A 96 3.01 14.21 0.67
N LEU A 97 2.24 13.12 0.79
CA LEU A 97 0.99 12.98 0.05
C LEU A 97 -0.04 14.05 0.43
N ILE A 98 -0.19 14.34 1.72
CA ILE A 98 -1.10 15.40 2.20
C ILE A 98 -0.68 16.77 1.64
N GLU A 99 0.61 17.06 1.63
CA GLU A 99 1.15 18.33 1.12
C GLU A 99 0.90 18.47 -0.39
N SER A 100 1.20 17.43 -1.17
CA SER A 100 0.89 17.40 -2.62
C SER A 100 -0.61 17.49 -2.91
N THR A 101 -1.45 16.89 -2.06
CA THR A 101 -2.91 16.97 -2.20
C THR A 101 -3.41 18.38 -1.90
N LYS A 102 -2.82 19.06 -0.91
CA LYS A 102 -3.16 20.45 -0.57
C LYS A 102 -2.79 21.38 -1.73
N GLU A 103 -1.65 21.18 -2.35
CA GLU A 103 -1.22 21.92 -3.54
C GLU A 103 -2.18 21.68 -4.72
N GLN A 104 -2.57 20.43 -4.97
CA GLN A 104 -3.59 20.08 -5.95
C GLN A 104 -4.93 20.79 -5.71
N VAL A 105 -5.40 20.84 -4.47
CA VAL A 105 -6.65 21.54 -4.13
C VAL A 105 -6.53 23.05 -4.38
N PHE A 106 -5.36 23.63 -4.11
CA PHE A 106 -5.13 25.04 -4.41
C PHE A 106 -5.18 25.33 -5.91
N GLU A 107 -4.54 24.47 -6.72
CA GLU A 107 -4.59 24.59 -8.19
C GLU A 107 -6.00 24.40 -8.74
N ILE A 108 -6.77 23.44 -8.21
CA ILE A 108 -8.18 23.24 -8.60
C ILE A 108 -9.01 24.49 -8.29
N ASN A 109 -8.78 25.13 -7.16
CA ASN A 109 -9.47 26.37 -6.82
C ASN A 109 -9.09 27.51 -7.77
N SER A 110 -7.81 27.64 -8.13
CA SER A 110 -7.38 28.62 -9.14
C SER A 110 -8.00 28.35 -10.51
N LEU A 111 -8.05 27.08 -10.93
CA LEU A 111 -8.67 26.69 -12.20
C LEU A 111 -10.18 26.96 -12.20
N LYS A 112 -10.84 26.74 -11.06
CA LYS A 112 -12.25 27.12 -10.88
C LYS A 112 -12.46 28.62 -11.04
N GLU A 113 -11.60 29.46 -10.45
CA GLU A 113 -11.68 30.92 -10.61
C GLU A 113 -11.46 31.33 -12.07
N GLN A 114 -10.50 30.73 -12.75
CA GLN A 114 -10.26 30.98 -14.18
C GLN A 114 -11.47 30.57 -15.04
N LEU A 115 -12.07 29.40 -14.78
CA LEU A 115 -13.27 28.95 -15.49
C LEU A 115 -14.46 29.87 -15.23
N LEU A 116 -14.67 30.33 -14.00
CA LEU A 116 -15.72 31.30 -13.69
C LEU A 116 -15.49 32.62 -14.45
N GLY A 117 -14.25 33.11 -14.51
CA GLY A 117 -13.89 34.28 -15.32
C GLY A 117 -14.19 34.07 -16.81
N ARG A 118 -13.85 32.90 -17.37
CA ARG A 118 -14.16 32.56 -18.77
C ARG A 118 -15.66 32.45 -19.05
N ILE A 119 -16.43 31.92 -18.11
CA ILE A 119 -17.90 31.87 -18.21
C ILE A 119 -18.46 33.29 -18.23
N GLU A 120 -17.96 34.17 -17.35
CA GLU A 120 -18.38 35.57 -17.31
C GLU A 120 -18.04 36.32 -18.61
N GLU A 121 -16.82 36.16 -19.13
CA GLU A 121 -16.41 36.68 -20.44
C GLU A 121 -17.30 36.16 -21.56
N SER A 122 -17.64 34.86 -21.53
CA SER A 122 -18.53 34.27 -22.54
C SER A 122 -19.95 34.79 -22.45
N ILE A 123 -20.46 35.10 -21.25
CA ILE A 123 -21.78 35.69 -21.07
C ILE A 123 -21.78 37.12 -21.62
N LYS A 124 -20.77 37.94 -21.29
CA LYS A 124 -20.63 39.32 -21.83
C LYS A 124 -20.57 39.32 -23.36
N PHE A 125 -19.79 38.41 -23.95
CA PHE A 125 -19.72 38.28 -25.40
C PHE A 125 -21.06 37.86 -26.03
N GLN A 126 -21.83 36.98 -25.38
CA GLN A 126 -23.17 36.64 -25.86
C GLN A 126 -24.13 37.83 -25.76
N GLU A 127 -24.01 38.66 -24.73
CA GLU A 127 -24.78 39.91 -24.60
C GLU A 127 -24.39 40.92 -25.68
N GLU A 128 -23.10 41.10 -25.98
CA GLU A 128 -22.62 41.95 -27.08
C GLU A 128 -23.13 41.49 -28.44
N ILE A 129 -23.10 40.19 -28.73
CA ILE A 129 -23.70 39.63 -29.95
C ILE A 129 -25.20 39.91 -29.99
N LYS A 130 -25.91 39.76 -28.88
CA LYS A 130 -27.35 39.97 -28.80
C LYS A 130 -27.73 41.44 -28.98
N GLU A 131 -26.91 42.36 -28.46
CA GLU A 131 -27.02 43.81 -28.67
C GLU A 131 -26.77 44.16 -30.15
N MET A 132 -25.72 43.61 -30.77
CA MET A 132 -25.46 43.80 -32.20
C MET A 132 -26.63 43.34 -33.07
N ILE A 133 -27.25 42.20 -32.75
CA ILE A 133 -28.42 41.68 -33.49
C ILE A 133 -29.66 42.57 -33.30
N ARG A 134 -29.88 43.09 -32.09
CA ARG A 134 -31.02 43.99 -31.80
C ARG A 134 -30.87 45.38 -32.41
N GLY A 135 -29.65 45.90 -32.49
CA GLY A 135 -29.35 47.17 -33.15
C GLY A 135 -29.56 47.13 -34.67
N SER A 136 -29.67 45.94 -35.27
CA SER A 136 -29.85 45.72 -36.71
C SER A 136 -31.30 45.44 -37.13
N GLU A 137 -32.31 45.66 -36.28
CA GLU A 137 -33.72 45.56 -36.67
C GLU A 137 -34.10 46.71 -37.64
N GLY A 138 -33.76 46.55 -38.93
CA GLY A 138 -34.19 47.45 -40.01
C GLY A 138 -33.23 47.57 -41.20
N GLU A 139 -31.93 47.26 -41.02
CA GLU A 139 -30.92 47.27 -42.10
C GLU A 139 -30.14 45.96 -42.13
N GLU A 140 -29.65 45.62 -43.32
CA GLU A 140 -28.98 44.36 -43.66
C GLU A 140 -27.93 43.99 -42.60
N ILE A 141 -28.14 42.86 -41.90
CA ILE A 141 -27.26 42.37 -40.82
C ILE A 141 -25.81 42.40 -41.31
N ASP A 142 -24.95 43.19 -40.66
CA ASP A 142 -23.53 43.28 -40.96
C ASP A 142 -22.83 41.97 -40.55
N LYS A 143 -22.92 40.99 -41.44
CA LYS A 143 -22.28 39.67 -41.32
C LYS A 143 -20.77 39.79 -41.19
N GLU A 144 -20.17 40.88 -41.66
CA GLU A 144 -18.72 41.09 -41.68
C GLU A 144 -18.20 41.45 -40.28
N ALA A 145 -18.95 42.25 -39.51
CA ALA A 145 -18.66 42.55 -38.11
C ALA A 145 -18.76 41.30 -37.21
N ILE A 146 -19.78 40.46 -37.42
CA ILE A 146 -19.95 39.20 -36.68
C ILE A 146 -18.84 38.20 -37.02
N LEU A 147 -18.41 38.12 -38.29
CA LEU A 147 -17.31 37.25 -38.71
C LEU A 147 -15.99 37.66 -38.04
N LYS A 148 -15.68 38.96 -37.99
CA LYS A 148 -14.47 39.47 -37.34
C LYS A 148 -14.44 39.15 -35.84
N ALA A 149 -15.56 39.34 -35.13
CA ALA A 149 -15.66 39.02 -33.71
C ALA A 149 -15.50 37.51 -33.42
N LEU A 150 -15.92 36.64 -34.35
CA LEU A 150 -15.72 35.18 -34.23
C LEU A 150 -14.27 34.77 -34.51
N GLU A 151 -13.62 35.37 -35.52
CA GLU A 151 -12.21 35.09 -35.85
C GLU A 151 -11.25 35.54 -34.73
N GLU A 152 -11.51 36.69 -34.10
CA GLU A 152 -10.73 37.15 -32.94
C GLU A 152 -10.85 36.18 -31.75
N ARG A 153 -12.04 35.60 -31.56
CA ARG A 153 -12.30 34.63 -30.49
C ARG A 153 -11.62 33.28 -30.76
N GLU A 154 -11.52 32.83 -32.01
CA GLU A 154 -10.77 31.62 -32.37
C GLU A 154 -9.27 31.76 -32.10
N LYS A 155 -8.69 32.93 -32.39
CA LYS A 155 -7.28 33.21 -32.08
C LYS A 155 -7.00 33.19 -30.58
N GLN A 156 -7.88 33.81 -29.78
CA GLN A 156 -7.76 33.74 -28.31
C GLN A 156 -7.96 32.33 -27.75
N LYS A 157 -8.78 31.48 -28.39
CA LYS A 157 -8.96 30.08 -27.99
C LYS A 157 -7.68 29.25 -28.17
N GLN A 158 -6.94 29.45 -29.25
CA GLN A 158 -5.70 28.71 -29.51
C GLN A 158 -4.58 29.05 -28.51
N GLU A 159 -4.53 30.30 -28.05
CA GLU A 159 -3.53 30.76 -27.08
C GLU A 159 -3.82 30.23 -25.65
N ASN A 160 -5.09 30.11 -25.27
CA ASN A 160 -5.49 29.61 -23.95
C ASN A 160 -5.40 28.08 -23.80
N VAL A 161 -5.57 27.32 -24.88
CA VAL A 161 -5.35 25.85 -24.89
C VAL A 161 -3.90 25.49 -24.59
N PHE A 162 -2.95 26.38 -24.91
CA PHE A 162 -1.52 26.19 -24.60
C PHE A 162 -1.23 26.33 -23.09
N ILE A 163 -1.94 27.24 -22.40
CA ILE A 163 -1.81 27.46 -20.95
C ILE A 163 -2.46 26.31 -20.16
N GLU A 164 -3.60 25.81 -20.62
CA GLU A 164 -4.33 24.69 -19.99
C GLU A 164 -3.55 23.37 -20.12
N ALA A 165 -2.87 23.16 -21.25
CA ALA A 165 -1.92 22.06 -21.41
C ALA A 165 -0.75 22.21 -20.41
N SER A 166 -0.18 23.40 -20.25
CA SER A 166 0.95 23.64 -19.35
C SER A 166 0.62 23.34 -17.87
N ASN A 167 -0.57 23.72 -17.40
CA ASN A 167 -1.00 23.46 -16.02
C ASN A 167 -1.31 21.97 -15.77
N MET A 168 -1.80 21.24 -16.77
CA MET A 168 -2.00 19.78 -16.68
C MET A 168 -0.66 18.99 -16.65
N TYR A 169 0.44 19.60 -17.12
CA TYR A 169 1.79 19.00 -17.08
C TYR A 169 2.45 19.11 -15.70
N GLN A 170 2.24 20.22 -14.97
CA GLN A 170 2.83 20.49 -13.65
C GLN A 170 2.28 19.54 -12.57
N ASN A 171 0.96 19.37 -12.53
CA ASN A 171 0.30 18.55 -11.50
C ASN A 171 0.37 17.03 -11.75
N ASN A 172 0.99 16.61 -12.87
CA ASN A 172 1.13 15.20 -13.24
C ASN A 172 2.43 14.56 -12.72
N ASN A 173 3.38 15.32 -12.18
CA ASN A 173 4.69 14.76 -11.82
C ASN A 173 4.60 13.75 -10.67
N ALA A 174 3.88 14.07 -9.59
CA ALA A 174 3.69 13.13 -8.47
C ALA A 174 2.99 11.82 -8.89
N ILE A 175 1.96 11.91 -9.75
CA ILE A 175 1.27 10.73 -10.28
C ILE A 175 2.18 9.95 -11.24
N THR A 176 3.00 10.65 -12.03
CA THR A 176 3.99 10.02 -12.92
C THR A 176 5.05 9.27 -12.13
N GLU A 177 5.60 9.88 -11.08
CA GLU A 177 6.58 9.28 -10.18
C GLU A 177 6.00 8.08 -9.42
N MET A 178 4.75 8.17 -8.95
CA MET A 178 4.06 7.06 -8.29
C MET A 178 3.82 5.89 -9.26
N ILE A 179 3.38 6.15 -10.49
CA ILE A 179 3.18 5.08 -11.48
C ILE A 179 4.54 4.48 -11.87
N GLU A 180 5.57 5.32 -12.03
CA GLU A 180 6.93 4.87 -12.32
C GLU A 180 7.52 4.01 -11.20
N SER A 181 7.31 4.36 -9.93
CA SER A 181 7.79 3.57 -8.78
C SER A 181 7.12 2.20 -8.74
N VAL A 182 5.81 2.14 -8.97
CA VAL A 182 5.07 0.86 -9.05
C VAL A 182 5.59 0.00 -10.20
N ILE A 183 5.88 0.60 -11.35
CA ILE A 183 6.45 -0.13 -12.49
C ILE A 183 7.84 -0.70 -12.12
N LYS A 184 8.70 0.11 -11.52
CA LYS A 184 10.06 -0.29 -11.08
C LYS A 184 10.04 -1.40 -10.04
N GLU A 185 9.07 -1.38 -9.12
CA GLU A 185 8.94 -2.39 -8.08
C GLU A 185 8.31 -3.70 -8.60
N SER A 186 7.43 -3.62 -9.60
CA SER A 186 6.61 -4.75 -10.04
C SER A 186 7.16 -5.47 -11.27
N TYR A 187 8.01 -4.81 -12.07
CA TYR A 187 8.48 -5.32 -13.35
C TYR A 187 9.99 -5.16 -13.53
N ALA A 188 10.64 -6.23 -14.02
CA ALA A 188 12.04 -6.18 -14.41
C ALA A 188 12.23 -5.38 -15.71
N ILE A 189 13.42 -4.80 -15.90
CA ILE A 189 13.77 -4.11 -17.15
C ILE A 189 13.62 -5.08 -18.33
N GLY A 190 12.92 -4.64 -19.38
CA GLY A 190 12.63 -5.48 -20.55
C GLY A 190 11.40 -6.38 -20.40
N GLN A 191 10.79 -6.45 -19.21
CA GLN A 191 9.56 -7.19 -19.00
C GLN A 191 8.37 -6.47 -19.66
N GLU A 192 7.51 -7.27 -20.27
CA GLU A 192 6.28 -6.82 -20.92
C GLU A 192 5.11 -6.95 -19.95
N PHE A 193 4.24 -5.95 -19.94
CA PHE A 193 3.01 -5.97 -19.14
C PHE A 193 1.89 -5.24 -19.87
N THR A 194 0.65 -5.53 -19.50
CA THR A 194 -0.52 -4.84 -20.06
C THR A 194 -1.01 -3.73 -19.12
N PHE A 195 -1.82 -2.83 -19.67
CA PHE A 195 -2.52 -1.83 -18.86
C PHE A 195 -3.40 -2.46 -17.77
N LYS A 196 -3.90 -3.67 -17.99
CA LYS A 196 -4.71 -4.40 -17.01
C LYS A 196 -3.84 -4.84 -15.82
N ASP A 197 -2.66 -5.39 -16.10
CA ASP A 197 -1.73 -5.87 -15.07
C ASP A 197 -1.21 -4.71 -14.21
N LEU A 198 -0.86 -3.59 -14.85
CA LEU A 198 -0.44 -2.38 -14.14
C LEU A 198 -1.58 -1.82 -13.27
N ARG A 199 -2.82 -1.83 -13.78
CA ARG A 199 -3.97 -1.34 -13.02
C ARG A 199 -4.24 -2.19 -11.79
N GLU A 200 -4.14 -3.51 -11.90
CA GLU A 200 -4.31 -4.42 -10.77
C GLU A 200 -3.27 -4.15 -9.69
N LYS A 201 -2.00 -3.95 -10.07
CA LYS A 201 -0.92 -3.59 -9.14
C LYS A 201 -1.09 -2.21 -8.50
N LEU A 202 -1.64 -1.25 -9.23
CA LEU A 202 -1.98 0.07 -8.71
C LEU A 202 -3.16 0.01 -7.74
N ASP A 203 -4.21 -0.74 -8.05
CA ASP A 203 -5.39 -0.90 -7.19
C ASP A 203 -5.07 -1.69 -5.89
N GLU A 204 -4.05 -2.56 -5.89
CA GLU A 204 -3.54 -3.24 -4.70
C GLU A 204 -2.81 -2.30 -3.71
N LYS A 205 -2.08 -1.31 -4.24
CA LYS A 205 -1.21 -0.43 -3.42
C LYS A 205 -1.77 0.98 -3.19
N TYR A 206 -2.66 1.46 -4.06
CA TYR A 206 -3.11 2.86 -4.10
C TYR A 206 -4.61 2.98 -4.37
N ILE A 207 -5.14 4.20 -4.28
CA ILE A 207 -6.53 4.52 -4.58
C ILE A 207 -6.78 4.36 -6.08
N LYS A 208 -7.95 3.81 -6.42
CA LYS A 208 -8.43 3.55 -7.78
C LYS A 208 -8.27 4.77 -8.69
N LEU A 209 -7.30 4.72 -9.61
CA LEU A 209 -7.07 5.78 -10.59
C LEU A 209 -8.10 5.73 -11.73
N SER A 210 -8.46 6.92 -12.21
CA SER A 210 -9.26 7.06 -13.44
C SER A 210 -8.48 6.52 -14.64
N SER A 211 -9.18 5.83 -15.54
CA SER A 211 -8.60 5.30 -16.79
C SER A 211 -7.99 6.41 -17.66
N SER A 212 -8.56 7.63 -17.64
CA SER A 212 -8.03 8.77 -18.41
C SER A 212 -6.67 9.23 -17.91
N VAL A 213 -6.50 9.28 -16.58
CA VAL A 213 -5.23 9.66 -15.93
C VAL A 213 -4.17 8.62 -16.23
N LEU A 214 -4.49 7.32 -16.06
CA LEU A 214 -3.55 6.24 -16.34
C LEU A 214 -3.06 6.27 -17.81
N VAL A 215 -3.97 6.45 -18.77
CA VAL A 215 -3.60 6.52 -20.19
C VAL A 215 -2.73 7.75 -20.48
N PHE A 216 -3.05 8.90 -19.87
CA PHE A 216 -2.25 10.11 -20.03
C PHE A 216 -0.84 9.94 -19.47
N THR A 217 -0.71 9.44 -18.24
CA THR A 217 0.59 9.25 -17.58
C THR A 217 1.43 8.19 -18.31
N MET A 218 0.82 7.13 -18.82
CA MET A 218 1.53 6.12 -19.61
C MET A 218 2.09 6.67 -20.93
N LYS A 219 1.33 7.55 -21.63
CA LYS A 219 1.86 8.27 -22.79
C LYS A 219 3.01 9.21 -22.42
N LYS A 220 2.96 9.82 -21.23
CA LYS A 220 4.04 10.68 -20.73
C LYS A 220 5.30 9.86 -20.45
N LEU A 221 5.18 8.72 -19.75
CA LEU A 221 6.28 7.79 -19.49
C LEU A 221 6.89 7.20 -20.78
N GLU A 222 6.07 6.95 -21.79
CA GLU A 222 6.52 6.57 -23.14
C GLU A 222 7.38 7.67 -23.78
N LYS A 223 6.92 8.94 -23.73
CA LYS A 223 7.70 10.09 -24.22
C LYS A 223 9.00 10.32 -23.44
N MET A 224 9.02 9.98 -22.15
CA MET A 224 10.21 10.05 -21.30
C MET A 224 11.18 8.88 -21.52
N GLY A 225 10.83 7.90 -22.35
CA GLY A 225 11.65 6.72 -22.62
C GLY A 225 11.66 5.67 -21.51
N VAL A 226 10.77 5.80 -20.52
CA VAL A 226 10.60 4.82 -19.42
C VAL A 226 9.82 3.60 -19.92
N LEU A 227 8.99 3.78 -20.95
CA LEU A 227 8.21 2.71 -21.55
C LEU A 227 8.40 2.70 -23.06
N SER A 228 8.41 1.50 -23.66
CA SER A 228 8.26 1.34 -25.10
C SER A 228 6.98 0.58 -25.41
N ARG A 229 6.13 1.16 -26.27
CA ARG A 229 4.96 0.47 -26.79
C ARG A 229 5.39 -0.66 -27.72
N ILE A 230 4.87 -1.85 -27.48
CA ILE A 230 5.04 -2.97 -28.41
C ILE A 230 3.78 -3.04 -29.25
N THR A 231 3.91 -2.72 -30.54
CA THR A 231 2.89 -2.99 -31.55
C THR A 231 2.87 -4.48 -31.88
N SER A 232 2.48 -5.31 -30.92
CA SER A 232 2.05 -6.67 -31.20
C SER A 232 0.56 -6.65 -31.48
N ALA A 233 0.14 -7.34 -32.53
CA ALA A 233 -1.12 -7.18 -33.25
C ALA A 233 -2.42 -7.40 -32.42
N ASN A 234 -2.37 -7.59 -31.10
CA ASN A 234 -3.59 -7.79 -30.31
C ASN A 234 -3.56 -7.51 -28.79
N SER A 235 -2.54 -6.89 -28.19
CA SER A 235 -2.48 -6.85 -26.70
C SER A 235 -2.24 -5.51 -26.01
N GLY A 236 -1.97 -4.41 -26.72
CA GLY A 236 -1.73 -3.11 -26.06
C GLY A 236 -0.62 -3.17 -24.99
N ALA A 237 0.32 -4.10 -25.15
CA ALA A 237 1.40 -4.35 -24.21
C ALA A 237 2.46 -3.25 -24.27
N VAL A 238 3.02 -2.96 -23.11
CA VAL A 238 4.09 -1.99 -22.90
C VAL A 238 5.26 -2.71 -22.25
N ARG A 239 6.46 -2.37 -22.69
CA ARG A 239 7.70 -2.92 -22.14
C ARG A 239 8.38 -1.86 -21.29
N PHE A 240 8.78 -2.25 -20.09
CA PHE A 240 9.58 -1.38 -19.24
C PHE A 240 10.98 -1.20 -19.84
N GLN A 241 11.37 0.05 -20.07
CA GLN A 241 12.72 0.41 -20.51
C GLN A 241 13.33 1.38 -19.51
N ARG A 242 14.64 1.24 -19.28
CA ARG A 242 15.37 2.22 -18.48
C ARG A 242 16.00 3.21 -19.45
N ASN A 243 15.53 4.46 -19.46
CA ASN A 243 16.18 5.52 -20.21
C ASN A 243 17.49 5.91 -19.48
N PRO A 244 18.68 5.74 -20.10
CA PRO A 244 19.94 6.11 -19.46
C PRO A 244 20.17 7.62 -19.38
N SER A 245 19.41 8.47 -20.10
CA SER A 245 19.68 9.91 -20.19
C SER A 245 18.97 10.79 -19.13
N LEU A 246 18.38 10.21 -18.08
CA LEU A 246 17.66 10.93 -17.02
C LEU A 246 18.34 10.81 -15.65
N PHE A 247 19.59 10.31 -15.61
CA PHE A 247 20.33 10.04 -14.37
C PHE A 247 21.78 10.55 -14.38
N ASP A 248 22.09 11.57 -15.20
CA ASP A 248 23.29 12.40 -15.04
C ASP A 248 22.92 13.77 -14.45
#